data_AF-X8DR59-F1
#
_entry.id   AF-X8DR59-F1
#
_cell.length_a   1.000
_cell.length_b   1.000
_cell.length_c   1.000
_cell.angle_alpha   90.00
_cell.angle_beta   90.00
_cell.angle_gamma   90.00
#
_symmetry.space_group_name_H-M   'P 1'
#
loop_
_entity.id
_entity.type
_entity.pdbx_description
1 polymer ?
#
loop_
_entity_poly.entity_id
_entity_poly.type
_entity_poly.pdbx_seq_one_letter_code
_entity_poly.pdbx_strand_id
1 'polypeptide(L)'
;MSSRSLSRRGLIVGGGAAAALTAGAGLSAWSAQSHAARPSTERQVEPFYGDHQAGIATAPQAHAMFLALDLLSAADTDMGTARENLRSILRLWTTDAARLTQGIPALADTEPELATTTARLTVTAGLGPSVFAKTGLADRCPASARDFPAFSTDRLDKRWCGGDLLLQICADSPLLVAHAARVLLKNVRSLASERWRQTGFRTPRPKTPPGARCAISWGRSTAP
;
A
#
# COMPACT_ATOMS: atom_id res chain seq x y z
N MET A 1 -31.78 -47.37 1.64
CA MET A 1 -30.77 -48.45 1.83
C MET A 1 -30.95 -49.47 0.71
N SER A 2 -29.97 -49.63 -0.16
CA SER A 2 -29.71 -50.94 -0.76
C SER A 2 -28.28 -50.98 -1.26
N SER A 3 -27.39 -51.36 -0.35
CA SER A 3 -26.01 -51.70 -0.62
C SER A 3 -25.93 -53.15 -1.05
N ARG A 4 -25.34 -53.44 -2.22
CA ARG A 4 -24.66 -54.71 -2.48
C ARG A 4 -23.38 -54.42 -3.27
N SER A 5 -22.26 -54.79 -2.66
CA SER A 5 -20.90 -54.60 -3.14
C SER A 5 -20.36 -55.81 -3.92
N LEU A 6 -19.18 -55.59 -4.52
CA LEU A 6 -18.21 -56.53 -5.10
C LEU A 6 -18.45 -56.85 -6.60
N SER A 7 -17.43 -57.03 -7.46
CA SER A 7 -16.01 -57.24 -7.22
C SER A 7 -15.18 -56.87 -8.46
N ARG A 8 -13.89 -56.56 -8.22
CA ARG A 8 -12.81 -56.44 -9.20
C ARG A 8 -12.31 -57.84 -9.56
N ARG A 9 -12.41 -58.25 -10.84
CA ARG A 9 -11.48 -59.10 -11.62
C ARG A 9 -12.19 -59.72 -12.83
N GLY A 10 -11.59 -59.56 -14.00
CA GLY A 10 -12.05 -60.06 -15.29
C GLY A 10 -11.70 -59.04 -16.38
N LEU A 11 -10.42 -58.81 -16.70
CA LEU A 11 -9.67 -59.58 -17.70
C LEU A 11 -10.53 -59.91 -18.93
N ILE A 12 -10.48 -59.07 -19.97
CA ILE A 12 -10.45 -59.54 -21.37
C ILE A 12 -9.49 -58.62 -22.15
N VAL A 13 -8.39 -59.25 -22.53
CA VAL A 13 -7.52 -58.93 -23.66
C VAL A 13 -8.32 -59.12 -24.94
N GLY A 14 -8.21 -58.20 -25.90
CA GLY A 14 -8.82 -58.38 -27.22
C GLY A 14 -8.39 -57.30 -28.19
N GLY A 15 -7.30 -57.54 -28.90
CA GLY A 15 -6.86 -56.70 -30.01
C GLY A 15 -7.81 -56.79 -31.20
N GLY A 16 -7.92 -55.69 -31.94
CA GLY A 16 -8.60 -55.61 -33.21
C GLY A 16 -8.12 -54.38 -33.96
N ALA A 17 -7.14 -54.57 -34.85
CA ALA A 17 -6.67 -53.54 -35.76
C ALA A 17 -7.67 -53.40 -36.92
N ALA A 18 -8.11 -52.17 -37.20
CA ALA A 18 -8.62 -51.78 -38.51
C ALA A 18 -8.23 -50.31 -38.75
N ALA A 19 -7.37 -50.12 -39.74
CA ALA A 19 -6.84 -48.83 -40.17
C ALA A 19 -7.94 -47.99 -40.84
N ALA A 20 -8.08 -46.75 -40.39
CA ALA A 20 -8.72 -45.68 -41.15
C ALA A 20 -7.82 -44.44 -41.08
N LEU A 21 -7.14 -44.19 -42.20
CA LEU A 21 -6.38 -42.96 -42.44
C LEU A 21 -7.33 -41.77 -42.42
N THR A 22 -7.29 -40.99 -41.34
CA THR A 22 -7.81 -39.63 -41.31
C THR A 22 -6.69 -38.72 -40.81
N ALA A 23 -6.41 -37.67 -41.57
CA ALA A 23 -5.40 -36.67 -41.26
C ALA A 23 -5.81 -35.90 -39.99
N GLY A 24 -5.49 -36.46 -38.83
CA GLY A 24 -5.61 -35.80 -37.54
C GLY A 24 -4.37 -34.95 -37.30
N ALA A 25 -4.46 -33.66 -37.59
CA ALA A 25 -3.48 -32.68 -37.18
C ALA A 25 -3.20 -32.83 -35.67
N GLY A 26 -1.97 -33.18 -35.33
CA GLY A 26 -1.53 -33.43 -33.96
C GLY A 26 -1.67 -32.17 -33.09
N LEU A 27 -2.78 -32.09 -32.36
CA LEU A 27 -2.97 -31.17 -31.26
C LEU A 27 -2.37 -31.78 -29.99
N SER A 28 -1.04 -31.84 -29.90
CA SER A 28 -0.35 -32.28 -28.69
C SER A 28 1.09 -31.78 -28.61
N ALA A 29 1.26 -30.47 -28.74
CA ALA A 29 2.47 -29.79 -28.28
C ALA A 29 2.20 -28.30 -28.03
N TRP A 30 1.19 -27.97 -27.22
CA TRP A 30 1.20 -26.69 -26.52
C TRP A 30 2.16 -26.82 -25.34
N SER A 31 3.45 -26.77 -25.67
CA SER A 31 4.50 -26.51 -24.70
C SER A 31 4.18 -25.16 -24.05
N ALA A 32 3.85 -25.20 -22.75
CA ALA A 32 3.74 -24.03 -21.89
C ALA A 32 5.13 -23.38 -21.72
N GLN A 33 5.67 -22.81 -22.80
CA GLN A 33 6.89 -22.04 -22.80
C GLN A 33 6.55 -20.55 -22.72
N SER A 34 5.97 -20.16 -21.59
CA SER A 34 5.88 -18.75 -21.20
C SER A 34 6.23 -18.60 -19.72
N HIS A 35 7.34 -19.22 -19.32
CA HIS A 35 8.20 -18.58 -18.33
C HIS A 35 9.17 -17.69 -19.10
N ALA A 36 8.66 -16.55 -19.58
CA ALA A 36 9.54 -15.39 -19.74
C ALA A 36 10.25 -15.26 -18.40
N ALA A 37 11.59 -15.39 -18.42
CA ALA A 37 12.40 -15.14 -17.25
C ALA A 37 11.92 -13.82 -16.66
N ARG A 38 11.18 -13.89 -15.55
CA ARG A 38 10.90 -12.71 -14.76
C ARG A 38 12.28 -12.13 -14.50
N PRO A 39 12.56 -10.87 -14.87
CA PRO A 39 13.80 -10.27 -14.42
C PRO A 39 13.85 -10.54 -12.94
N SER A 40 14.95 -11.11 -12.45
CA SER A 40 15.18 -11.24 -11.03
C SER A 40 15.06 -9.81 -10.51
N THR A 41 13.87 -9.46 -10.03
CA THR A 41 13.62 -8.18 -9.40
C THR A 41 14.46 -8.29 -8.15
N GLU A 42 15.71 -7.83 -8.23
CA GLU A 42 16.44 -7.39 -7.04
C GLU A 42 15.40 -6.71 -6.19
N ARG A 43 15.19 -7.21 -4.97
CA ARG A 43 14.15 -6.69 -4.08
C ARG A 43 14.44 -5.20 -3.97
N GLN A 44 13.71 -4.37 -4.72
CA GLN A 44 13.95 -2.95 -4.73
C GLN A 44 13.34 -2.45 -3.43
N VAL A 45 14.18 -2.43 -2.40
CA VAL A 45 13.88 -2.03 -1.04
C VAL A 45 14.42 -0.63 -0.85
N GLU A 46 13.57 0.28 -0.42
CA GLU A 46 14.00 1.60 0.02
C GLU A 46 14.36 1.51 1.52
N PRO A 47 15.48 2.10 1.97
CA PRO A 47 15.85 2.06 3.38
C PRO A 47 14.84 2.85 4.21
N PHE A 48 14.36 2.27 5.31
CA PHE A 48 13.45 2.95 6.23
C PHE A 48 14.16 3.90 7.19
N TYR A 49 15.30 3.45 7.73
CA TYR A 49 16.11 4.23 8.66
C TYR A 49 17.19 5.02 7.93
N GLY A 50 17.39 6.27 8.36
CA GLY A 50 18.39 7.20 7.87
C GLY A 50 18.20 8.57 8.49
N ASP A 51 19.02 9.54 8.09
CA ASP A 51 18.93 10.93 8.59
C ASP A 51 17.64 11.64 8.14
N HIS A 52 17.08 11.20 7.01
CA HIS A 52 15.85 11.72 6.43
C HIS A 52 14.88 10.59 6.13
N GLN A 53 13.58 10.84 6.30
CA GLN A 53 12.55 9.87 5.94
C GLN A 53 12.57 9.56 4.43
N ALA A 54 12.41 8.28 4.09
CA ALA A 54 12.18 7.87 2.72
C ALA A 54 10.85 8.44 2.18
N GLY A 55 10.71 8.55 0.86
CA GLY A 55 9.55 9.15 0.20
C GLY A 55 9.65 10.66 -0.05
N ILE A 56 10.72 11.31 0.41
CA ILE A 56 11.02 12.73 0.15
C ILE A 56 12.01 12.87 -1.02
N ALA A 57 13.26 12.42 -0.82
CA ALA A 57 14.30 12.42 -1.86
C ALA A 57 14.28 11.15 -2.72
N THR A 58 13.49 10.14 -2.34
CA THR A 58 13.31 8.90 -3.08
C THR A 58 12.77 9.17 -4.48
N ALA A 59 13.28 8.45 -5.48
CA ALA A 59 12.77 8.58 -6.84
C ALA A 59 11.25 8.26 -6.88
N PRO A 60 10.41 9.11 -7.49
CA PRO A 60 8.96 8.96 -7.37
C PRO A 60 8.44 7.61 -7.86
N GLN A 61 7.64 6.94 -7.03
CA GLN A 61 7.02 5.64 -7.34
C GLN A 61 5.73 5.76 -8.17
N ALA A 62 5.29 4.66 -8.76
CA ALA A 62 4.11 4.62 -9.64
C ALA A 62 2.80 4.95 -8.92
N HIS A 63 2.66 4.64 -7.63
CA HIS A 63 1.43 4.85 -6.86
C HIS A 63 1.71 5.56 -5.54
N ALA A 64 0.76 6.39 -5.12
CA ALA A 64 0.79 7.09 -3.84
C ALA A 64 -0.61 7.13 -3.19
N MET A 65 -0.63 7.11 -1.87
CA MET A 65 -1.79 7.42 -1.04
C MET A 65 -1.38 8.40 0.05
N PHE A 66 -2.17 9.46 0.20
CA PHE A 66 -2.06 10.44 1.26
C PHE A 66 -3.26 10.30 2.18
N LEU A 67 -3.01 10.20 3.48
CA LEU A 67 -4.02 10.05 4.52
C LEU A 67 -3.79 11.14 5.56
N ALA A 68 -4.79 12.00 5.77
CA ALA A 68 -4.79 12.88 6.93
C ALA A 68 -5.65 12.29 8.04
N LEU A 69 -5.15 12.42 9.26
CA LEU A 69 -5.85 11.97 10.45
C LEU A 69 -5.96 13.09 11.48
N ASP A 70 -7.07 13.10 12.20
CA ASP A 70 -7.30 13.94 13.37
C ASP A 70 -7.09 13.09 14.64
N LEU A 71 -6.28 13.59 15.58
CA LEU A 71 -6.08 12.96 16.89
C LEU A 71 -7.36 13.02 17.70
N LEU A 72 -7.74 11.88 18.28
CA LEU A 72 -8.80 11.81 19.26
C LEU A 72 -8.30 12.32 20.61
N SER A 73 -9.14 13.10 21.29
CA SER A 73 -8.81 13.66 22.60
C SER A 73 -9.14 12.67 23.73
N ALA A 74 -8.69 13.00 24.94
CA ALA A 74 -9.08 12.27 26.15
C ALA A 74 -10.58 12.40 26.47
N ALA A 75 -11.28 13.41 25.93
CA ALA A 75 -12.73 13.52 26.05
C ALA A 75 -13.45 12.56 25.08
N ASP A 76 -12.78 12.17 23.99
CA ASP A 76 -13.32 11.26 22.97
C ASP A 76 -12.95 9.80 23.23
N THR A 77 -12.03 9.53 24.17
CA THR A 77 -11.46 8.20 24.41
C THR A 77 -11.09 8.01 25.89
N ASP A 78 -11.27 6.79 26.42
CA ASP A 78 -10.75 6.41 27.74
C ASP A 78 -9.21 6.19 27.73
N MET A 79 -8.51 6.62 26.67
CA MET A 79 -7.18 6.09 26.28
C MET A 79 -5.98 7.01 26.57
N GLY A 80 -6.13 7.93 27.51
CA GLY A 80 -5.05 8.82 27.95
C GLY A 80 -5.02 10.15 27.19
N THR A 81 -4.02 10.97 27.47
CA THR A 81 -3.91 12.32 26.93
C THR A 81 -3.61 12.31 25.42
N ALA A 82 -3.95 13.39 24.71
CA ALA A 82 -3.62 13.52 23.28
C ALA A 82 -2.11 13.35 22.99
N ARG A 83 -1.24 13.73 23.94
CA ARG A 83 0.21 13.55 23.84
C ARG A 83 0.62 12.07 23.93
N GLU A 84 -0.03 11.30 24.78
CA GLU A 84 0.18 9.85 24.89
C GLU A 84 -0.35 9.13 23.64
N ASN A 85 -1.51 9.54 23.14
CA ASN A 85 -2.06 9.04 21.87
C ASN A 85 -1.09 9.28 20.72
N LEU A 86 -0.56 10.49 20.57
CA LEU A 86 0.44 10.83 19.55
C LEU A 86 1.69 9.93 19.68
N ARG A 87 2.23 9.78 20.89
CA ARG A 87 3.41 8.94 21.14
C ARG A 87 3.15 7.49 20.74
N SER A 88 1.98 6.95 21.08
CA SER A 88 1.58 5.58 20.77
C SER A 88 1.43 5.38 19.27
N ILE A 89 0.76 6.30 18.57
CA ILE A 89 0.62 6.28 17.11
C ILE A 89 1.98 6.26 16.41
N LEU A 90 2.87 7.19 16.77
CA LEU A 90 4.19 7.28 16.13
C LEU A 90 5.03 6.01 16.37
N ARG A 91 4.93 5.38 17.54
CA ARG A 91 5.62 4.11 17.84
C ARG A 91 5.06 2.94 17.03
N LEU A 92 3.73 2.84 16.93
CA LEU A 92 3.06 1.80 16.14
C LEU A 92 3.41 1.95 14.66
N TRP A 93 3.25 3.15 14.10
CA TRP A 93 3.62 3.43 12.71
C TRP A 93 5.09 3.17 12.44
N THR A 94 6.01 3.58 13.33
CA THR A 94 7.44 3.31 13.13
C THR A 94 7.71 1.80 13.09
N THR A 95 7.10 1.03 14.00
CA THR A 95 7.31 -0.42 14.08
C THR A 95 6.75 -1.12 12.85
N ASP A 96 5.50 -0.81 12.46
CA ASP A 96 4.84 -1.48 11.35
C ASP A 96 5.43 -1.04 10.00
N ALA A 97 5.69 0.25 9.79
CA ALA A 97 6.30 0.75 8.57
C ALA A 97 7.73 0.22 8.37
N ALA A 98 8.53 0.13 9.44
CA ALA A 98 9.86 -0.47 9.34
C ALA A 98 9.82 -1.93 8.88
N ARG A 99 8.79 -2.69 9.27
CA ARG A 99 8.62 -4.09 8.84
C ARG A 99 8.12 -4.16 7.40
N LEU A 100 7.02 -3.46 7.10
CA LEU A 100 6.36 -3.49 5.79
C LEU A 100 7.30 -3.05 4.66
N THR A 101 8.07 -1.99 4.88
CA THR A 101 9.04 -1.48 3.87
C THR A 101 10.15 -2.47 3.57
N GLN A 102 10.48 -3.37 4.49
CA GLN A 102 11.48 -4.43 4.32
C GLN A 102 10.88 -5.76 3.83
N GLY A 103 9.57 -5.79 3.60
CA GLY A 103 8.86 -6.97 3.13
C GLY A 103 8.68 -8.00 4.24
N ILE A 104 8.51 -7.51 5.47
CA ILE A 104 8.22 -8.28 6.68
C ILE A 104 6.81 -7.90 7.12
N PRO A 105 5.92 -8.87 7.42
CA PRO A 105 4.59 -8.58 7.94
C PRO A 105 4.62 -7.75 9.22
N ALA A 106 3.64 -6.86 9.36
CA ALA A 106 3.40 -6.12 10.60
C ALA A 106 2.98 -7.09 11.73
N LEU A 107 3.08 -6.65 12.99
CA LEU A 107 2.85 -7.55 14.14
C LEU A 107 1.41 -8.07 14.24
N ALA A 108 0.42 -7.24 13.86
CA ALA A 108 -1.00 -7.56 13.90
C ALA A 108 -1.60 -7.63 12.49
N ASP A 109 -0.78 -8.03 11.52
CA ASP A 109 -1.19 -8.16 10.13
C ASP A 109 -2.16 -9.33 9.95
N THR A 110 -3.28 -9.07 9.30
CA THR A 110 -4.31 -10.08 8.98
C THR A 110 -4.08 -10.73 7.63
N GLU A 111 -3.21 -10.15 6.80
CA GLU A 111 -2.92 -10.57 5.43
C GLU A 111 -1.39 -10.61 5.19
N PRO A 112 -0.61 -11.35 6.00
CA PRO A 112 0.86 -11.32 5.99
C PRO A 112 1.49 -11.73 4.66
N GLU A 113 0.78 -12.52 3.84
CA GLU A 113 1.21 -12.91 2.50
C GLU A 113 1.40 -11.70 1.57
N LEU A 114 0.65 -10.62 1.78
CA LEU A 114 0.75 -9.39 0.99
C LEU A 114 2.01 -8.58 1.32
N ALA A 115 2.57 -8.75 2.51
CA ALA A 115 3.77 -8.04 2.95
C ALA A 115 5.07 -8.68 2.45
N THR A 116 5.04 -9.79 1.72
CA THR A 116 6.25 -10.53 1.30
C THR A 116 7.07 -9.85 0.19
N THR A 117 6.46 -8.89 -0.52
CA THR A 117 7.09 -8.06 -1.56
C THR A 117 7.12 -6.60 -1.12
N THR A 118 8.16 -5.86 -1.52
CA THR A 118 8.35 -4.47 -1.11
C THR A 118 7.90 -3.47 -2.17
N ALA A 119 8.13 -3.75 -3.46
CA ALA A 119 7.88 -2.85 -4.58
C ALA A 119 8.23 -1.37 -4.28
N ARG A 120 9.40 -1.12 -3.67
CA ARG A 120 9.87 0.22 -3.27
C ARG A 120 8.89 0.99 -2.35
N LEU A 121 8.22 0.25 -1.46
CA LEU A 121 7.32 0.82 -0.46
C LEU A 121 8.08 1.80 0.43
N THR A 122 7.55 3.01 0.56
CA THR A 122 7.99 4.02 1.53
C THR A 122 6.78 4.53 2.29
N VAL A 123 6.99 4.82 3.58
CA VAL A 123 5.99 5.44 4.44
C VAL A 123 6.62 6.66 5.09
N THR A 124 6.00 7.81 4.93
CA THR A 124 6.45 9.08 5.51
C THR A 124 5.36 9.63 6.42
N ALA A 125 5.73 10.00 7.64
CA ALA A 125 4.82 10.64 8.58
C ALA A 125 5.11 12.15 8.69
N GLY A 126 4.05 12.94 8.70
CA GLY A 126 4.06 14.38 8.90
C GLY A 126 3.16 14.80 10.05
N LEU A 127 3.51 15.92 10.67
CA LEU A 127 2.78 16.52 11.79
C LEU A 127 2.19 17.85 11.36
N GLY A 128 0.87 18.01 11.48
CA GLY A 128 0.18 19.26 11.24
C GLY A 128 0.33 20.23 12.42
N PRO A 129 0.15 21.55 12.22
CA PRO A 129 0.33 22.56 13.27
C PRO A 129 -0.61 22.36 14.47
N SER A 130 -1.84 21.90 14.23
CA SER A 130 -2.85 21.65 15.26
C SER A 130 -2.43 20.58 16.28
N VAL A 131 -1.60 19.62 15.88
CA VAL A 131 -1.10 18.55 16.78
C VAL A 131 -0.32 19.13 17.96
N PHE A 132 0.45 20.20 17.74
CA PHE A 132 1.31 20.81 18.75
C PHE A 132 0.47 21.49 19.84
N ALA A 133 -0.60 22.18 19.45
CA ALA A 133 -1.54 22.75 20.42
C ALA A 133 -2.26 21.65 21.21
N LYS A 134 -2.80 20.62 20.54
CA LYS A 134 -3.54 19.52 21.18
C LYS A 134 -2.71 18.71 22.18
N THR A 135 -1.40 18.64 21.97
CA THR A 135 -0.49 17.85 22.81
C THR A 135 0.24 18.66 23.88
N GLY A 136 -0.05 19.97 24.02
CA GLY A 136 0.65 20.85 24.95
C GLY A 136 2.11 21.10 24.56
N LEU A 137 2.41 21.12 23.26
CA LEU A 137 3.72 21.31 22.66
C LEU A 137 3.76 22.53 21.72
N ALA A 138 2.92 23.53 21.96
CA ALA A 138 2.82 24.72 21.11
C ALA A 138 4.19 25.41 20.92
N ASP A 139 5.01 25.50 21.98
CA ASP A 139 6.35 26.09 21.95
C ASP A 139 7.37 25.30 21.10
N ARG A 140 7.01 24.08 20.67
CA ARG A 140 7.83 23.21 19.82
C ARG A 140 7.37 23.19 18.37
N CYS A 141 6.27 23.90 18.04
CA CYS A 141 5.79 24.00 16.68
C CYS A 141 6.80 24.79 15.83
N PRO A 142 7.32 24.23 14.72
CA PRO A 142 8.22 24.98 13.84
C PRO A 142 7.54 26.22 13.26
N ALA A 143 8.26 27.34 13.17
CA ALA A 143 7.74 28.57 12.56
C ALA A 143 7.27 28.40 11.09
N SER A 144 7.82 27.38 10.40
CA SER A 144 7.41 27.00 9.04
C SER A 144 6.06 26.26 8.99
N ALA A 145 5.64 25.64 10.10
CA ALA A 145 4.36 24.94 10.21
C ALA A 145 3.25 25.93 10.60
N ARG A 146 2.99 26.88 9.71
CA ARG A 146 1.90 27.86 9.84
C ARG A 146 0.91 27.69 8.70
N ASP A 147 -0.32 28.10 8.93
CA ASP A 147 -1.32 28.12 7.88
C ASP A 147 -0.87 29.03 6.74
N PHE A 148 -1.18 28.61 5.52
CA PHE A 148 -0.92 29.42 4.34
C PHE A 148 -1.90 30.60 4.32
N PRO A 149 -1.45 31.78 3.84
CA PRO A 149 -2.36 32.89 3.61
C PRO A 149 -3.42 32.46 2.58
N ALA A 150 -4.65 32.95 2.74
CA ALA A 150 -5.69 32.70 1.75
C ALA A 150 -5.33 33.43 0.44
N PHE A 151 -5.38 32.71 -0.67
CA PHE A 151 -5.19 33.30 -2.00
C PHE A 151 -6.54 33.55 -2.68
N SER A 152 -6.63 34.60 -3.48
CA SER A 152 -7.88 35.00 -4.16
C SER A 152 -8.46 33.95 -5.11
N THR A 153 -7.64 33.00 -5.55
CA THR A 153 -8.02 31.93 -6.48
C THR A 153 -8.30 30.60 -5.76
N ASP A 154 -8.16 30.55 -4.43
CA ASP A 154 -8.37 29.32 -3.67
C ASP A 154 -9.83 28.85 -3.75
N ARG A 155 -9.99 27.62 -4.22
CA ARG A 155 -11.26 26.87 -4.20
C ARG A 155 -11.12 25.64 -3.32
N LEU A 156 -10.61 25.88 -2.11
CA LEU A 156 -10.34 24.83 -1.14
C LEU A 156 -11.65 24.38 -0.48
N ASP A 157 -11.92 23.09 -0.60
CA ASP A 157 -12.98 22.44 0.14
C ASP A 157 -12.41 21.95 1.48
N LYS A 158 -12.97 22.48 2.58
CA LYS A 158 -12.46 22.29 3.94
C LYS A 158 -12.36 20.82 4.36
N ARG A 159 -13.16 19.94 3.75
CA ARG A 159 -13.09 18.49 4.05
C ARG A 159 -11.78 17.84 3.58
N TRP A 160 -11.10 18.42 2.58
CA TRP A 160 -9.81 17.95 2.04
C TRP A 160 -8.61 18.74 2.57
N CYS A 161 -8.81 19.57 3.59
CA CYS A 161 -7.80 20.48 4.12
C CYS A 161 -7.49 20.16 5.59
N GLY A 162 -6.26 20.43 6.01
CA GLY A 162 -5.80 20.21 7.37
C GLY A 162 -5.60 18.74 7.73
N GLY A 163 -5.57 18.45 9.03
CA GLY A 163 -5.20 17.17 9.61
C GLY A 163 -4.09 17.34 10.64
N ASP A 164 -4.21 16.65 11.77
CA ASP A 164 -3.17 16.65 12.81
C ASP A 164 -1.96 15.80 12.39
N LEU A 165 -2.20 14.72 11.65
CA LEU A 165 -1.19 13.78 11.17
C LEU A 165 -1.37 13.56 9.68
N LEU A 166 -0.26 13.42 8.96
CA LEU A 166 -0.24 13.03 7.56
C LEU A 166 0.57 11.75 7.39
N LEU A 167 0.01 10.76 6.69
CA LEU A 167 0.77 9.64 6.15
C LEU A 167 0.83 9.74 4.64
N GLN A 168 2.04 9.72 4.10
CA GLN A 168 2.31 9.50 2.68
C GLN A 168 2.82 8.08 2.51
N ILE A 169 2.13 7.29 1.69
CA ILE A 169 2.48 5.90 1.38
C ILE A 169 2.70 5.81 -0.12
N CYS A 170 3.88 5.37 -0.55
CA CYS A 170 4.22 5.28 -1.97
C CYS A 170 4.84 3.93 -2.28
N ALA A 171 4.48 3.32 -3.43
CA ALA A 171 5.08 2.08 -3.91
C ALA A 171 4.85 1.93 -5.42
N ASP A 172 5.58 1.01 -6.06
CA ASP A 172 5.38 0.63 -7.46
C ASP A 172 4.25 -0.40 -7.64
N SER A 173 3.60 -0.82 -6.55
CA SER A 173 2.42 -1.69 -6.55
C SER A 173 1.24 -1.03 -5.82
N PRO A 174 0.08 -0.86 -6.46
CA PRO A 174 -1.09 -0.26 -5.80
C PRO A 174 -1.65 -1.15 -4.68
N LEU A 175 -1.46 -2.48 -4.80
CA LEU A 175 -1.86 -3.45 -3.78
C LEU A 175 -1.09 -3.23 -2.47
N LEU A 176 0.23 -3.01 -2.55
CA LEU A 176 1.04 -2.72 -1.36
C LEU A 176 0.68 -1.39 -0.71
N VAL A 177 0.38 -0.37 -1.51
CA VAL A 177 -0.09 0.92 -0.98
C VAL A 177 -1.39 0.73 -0.19
N ALA A 178 -2.36 -0.01 -0.75
CA ALA A 178 -3.64 -0.28 -0.09
C ALA A 178 -3.48 -1.14 1.18
N HIS A 179 -2.64 -2.17 1.12
CA HIS A 179 -2.34 -3.05 2.26
C HIS A 179 -1.66 -2.28 3.39
N ALA A 180 -0.59 -1.54 3.10
CA ALA A 180 0.12 -0.72 4.09
C ALA A 180 -0.81 0.31 4.75
N ALA A 181 -1.67 0.98 3.96
CA ALA A 181 -2.67 1.90 4.51
C ALA A 181 -3.64 1.19 5.48
N ARG A 182 -4.15 0.02 5.11
CA ARG A 182 -5.07 -0.77 5.97
C ARG A 182 -4.41 -1.14 7.29
N VAL A 183 -3.18 -1.65 7.25
CA VAL A 183 -2.42 -2.05 8.45
C VAL A 183 -2.14 -0.85 9.35
N LEU A 184 -1.62 0.25 8.78
CA LEU A 184 -1.26 1.45 9.54
C LEU A 184 -2.46 2.17 10.15
N LEU A 185 -3.63 2.14 9.50
CA LEU A 185 -4.87 2.71 10.04
C LEU A 185 -5.54 1.81 11.08
N LYS A 186 -5.55 0.49 10.84
CA LYS A 186 -6.17 -0.50 11.74
C LYS A 186 -5.64 -0.37 13.17
N ASN A 187 -4.33 -0.20 13.33
CA ASN A 187 -3.66 -0.19 14.62
C ASN A 187 -3.84 1.14 15.40
N VAL A 188 -4.32 2.19 14.75
CA VAL A 188 -4.49 3.53 15.36
C VAL A 188 -5.93 4.02 15.41
N ARG A 189 -6.90 3.22 14.95
CA ARG A 189 -8.32 3.58 14.84
C ARG A 189 -8.98 4.05 16.15
N SER A 190 -8.44 3.66 17.30
CA SER A 190 -8.92 4.08 18.62
C SER A 190 -8.25 5.35 19.14
N LEU A 191 -7.24 5.87 18.42
CA LEU A 191 -6.41 7.01 18.82
C LEU A 191 -6.54 8.20 17.84
N ALA A 192 -6.93 7.92 16.59
CA ALA A 192 -7.11 8.91 15.54
C ALA A 192 -8.24 8.51 14.59
N SER A 193 -8.91 9.51 14.00
CA SER A 193 -9.91 9.34 12.96
C SER A 193 -9.37 9.78 11.60
N GLU A 194 -9.75 9.08 10.53
CA GLU A 194 -9.39 9.48 9.17
C GLU A 194 -10.19 10.73 8.78
N ARG A 195 -9.49 11.81 8.46
CA ARG A 195 -10.08 13.08 8.03
C ARG A 195 -10.35 13.07 6.54
N TRP A 196 -9.34 12.71 5.75
CA TRP A 196 -9.44 12.59 4.31
C TRP A 196 -8.37 11.65 3.76
N ARG A 197 -8.64 11.14 2.56
CA ARG A 197 -7.73 10.29 1.79
C ARG A 197 -7.68 10.71 0.34
N GLN A 198 -6.47 10.78 -0.22
CA GLN A 198 -6.25 11.02 -1.63
C GLN A 198 -5.32 9.95 -2.19
N THR A 199 -5.75 9.27 -3.26
CA THR A 199 -4.89 8.38 -4.03
C THR A 199 -4.39 9.06 -5.29
N GLY A 200 -3.21 8.65 -5.75
CA GLY A 200 -2.59 9.14 -6.96
C GLY A 200 -1.79 8.04 -7.63
N PHE A 201 -1.63 8.17 -8.94
CA PHE A 201 -0.78 7.31 -9.73
C PHE A 201 -0.03 8.15 -10.75
N ARG A 202 1.08 7.62 -11.24
CA ARG A 202 1.84 8.18 -12.35
C ARG A 202 2.21 7.06 -13.30
N THR A 203 2.26 7.35 -14.59
CA THR A 203 2.80 6.41 -15.57
C THR A 203 4.28 6.17 -15.21
N PRO A 204 4.71 4.90 -15.06
CA PRO A 204 6.12 4.59 -14.87
C PRO A 204 6.91 5.25 -16.00
N ARG A 205 7.92 6.05 -15.64
CA ARG A 205 8.78 6.63 -16.66
C ARG A 205 9.47 5.45 -17.38
N PRO A 206 9.34 5.25 -18.70
CA PRO A 206 10.33 4.44 -19.40
C PRO A 206 11.69 5.07 -19.08
N LYS A 207 12.75 4.29 -18.84
CA LYS A 207 14.10 4.84 -18.64
C LYS A 207 14.40 5.80 -19.79
N THR A 208 14.17 7.10 -19.58
CA THR A 208 14.23 8.09 -20.64
C THR A 208 15.65 8.64 -20.59
N PRO A 209 16.38 8.70 -21.72
CA PRO A 209 17.66 9.38 -21.73
C PRO A 209 17.47 10.83 -21.27
N PRO A 210 18.50 11.42 -20.64
CA PRO A 210 18.41 12.76 -20.05
C PRO A 210 17.90 13.79 -21.08
N GLY A 211 16.79 14.48 -20.78
CA GLY A 211 16.26 15.58 -21.60
C GLY A 211 14.74 15.69 -21.81
N ALA A 212 13.94 14.67 -21.50
CA ALA A 212 12.49 14.74 -21.72
C ALA A 212 11.73 15.44 -20.57
N ARG A 213 10.85 16.39 -20.92
CA ARG A 213 9.99 17.15 -20.00
C ARG A 213 8.74 16.37 -19.56
N CYS A 214 8.34 16.58 -18.31
CA CYS A 214 7.29 15.85 -17.59
C CYS A 214 5.89 16.45 -17.82
N ALA A 215 4.87 15.59 -17.98
CA ALA A 215 3.46 15.94 -17.82
C ALA A 215 2.89 15.10 -16.66
N ILE A 216 2.24 15.75 -15.69
CA ILE A 216 1.60 15.12 -14.53
C ILE A 216 0.09 15.21 -14.74
N SER A 217 -0.63 14.09 -14.69
CA SER A 217 -2.09 14.05 -14.72
C SER A 217 -2.65 13.64 -13.36
N TRP A 218 -3.52 14.46 -12.78
CA TRP A 218 -4.27 14.14 -11.56
C TRP A 218 -5.68 13.66 -11.91
N GLY A 219 -6.03 12.43 -11.57
CA GLY A 219 -7.40 11.91 -11.65
C GLY A 219 -8.14 12.11 -10.32
N ARG A 220 -9.26 12.85 -10.32
CA ARG A 220 -10.23 12.83 -9.21
C ARG A 220 -11.25 11.74 -9.49
N SER A 221 -11.33 10.74 -8.63
CA SER A 221 -12.41 9.75 -8.65
C SER A 221 -13.52 10.22 -7.72
N THR A 222 -14.67 10.60 -8.28
CA THR A 222 -15.94 10.72 -7.54
C THR A 222 -16.62 9.36 -7.59
N ALA A 223 -16.79 8.71 -6.44
CA ALA A 223 -17.70 7.57 -6.31
C ALA A 223 -19.16 8.09 -6.22
N PRO A 224 -20.15 7.31 -6.71
CA PRO A 224 -21.55 7.71 -6.83
C PRO A 224 -22.24 7.97 -5.49
#